data_AF-N9NRH2-F1
#
_entry.id   AF-N9NRH2-F1
#
_cell.length_a   1.000
_cell.length_b   1.000
_cell.length_c   1.000
_cell.angle_alpha   90.00
_cell.angle_beta   90.00
_cell.angle_gamma   90.00
#
_symmetry.space_group_name_H-M   'P 1'
#
loop_
_entity.id
_entity.type
_entity.pdbx_description
1 polymer ?
#
loop_
_entity_poly.entity_id
_entity_poly.type
_entity_poly.pdbx_seq_one_letter_code
_entity_poly.pdbx_strand_id
1 'polypeptide(L)'
;MDVLEKALLVDELKHLIDGLKNEKTSLFEIAKSKQRIKDICASCDDPAFQDQLTPFKAFILNEEFSAEDLASYGYSMTYRGTYNFMGRVENALFASADMGWAALRQAQLWQIWVIRPALSFLKSPWLNSSTDALQWLQNHASEYVKTDYELQHLIPVLEPLNEHPSEQDKKASTDALARLKKETANFQTQLDAIIQDKIRTVPESIAPPVPTENRIKPGFRQSAKPSPNLNKAQPLALNDFNLDGLICRLERIDARTFPSLYRVDLHNDIDQNIKIDWLYLKAENEAQPIWESAQIFVAEQLYAQGQFSHYVVLVGTHSVEYAITILQAYTDQRHTRTSSIHQTSWANFKQHYHQHESLFNECIMNGTLVWQRDQRVYPYIPASFINTQKFIPFEETSATFFTPVILLRERQKIRVIHGLERVNLSSEDQAYPYLLLDRSDGYTWQLIRQVISRLPQPISVHDLYQALENSMSVESS
;
A
#
# COMPACT_ATOMS: atom_id res chain seq x y z
N MET A 1 -21.26 26.71 -23.10
CA MET A 1 -22.10 25.53 -23.38
C MET A 1 -23.40 26.00 -24.00
N ASP A 2 -23.81 25.41 -25.13
CA ASP A 2 -25.03 25.80 -25.86
C ASP A 2 -26.29 25.48 -25.02
N VAL A 3 -27.36 26.26 -25.18
CA VAL A 3 -28.61 26.10 -24.40
C VAL A 3 -29.25 24.73 -24.66
N LEU A 4 -29.07 24.20 -25.86
CA LEU A 4 -29.53 22.87 -26.27
C LEU A 4 -28.73 21.75 -25.58
N GLU A 5 -27.40 21.89 -25.49
CA GLU A 5 -26.52 20.94 -24.78
C GLU A 5 -26.85 20.90 -23.28
N LYS A 6 -27.15 22.06 -22.68
CA LYS A 6 -27.59 22.14 -21.28
C LYS A 6 -28.91 21.41 -21.05
N ALA A 7 -29.89 21.57 -21.93
CA ALA A 7 -31.18 20.89 -21.81
C ALA A 7 -31.05 19.35 -21.90
N LEU A 8 -30.15 18.86 -22.76
CA LEU A 8 -29.86 17.44 -22.92
C LEU A 8 -29.14 16.85 -21.69
N LEU A 9 -28.18 17.58 -21.12
CA LEU A 9 -27.47 17.13 -19.90
C LEU A 9 -28.39 17.11 -18.68
N VAL A 10 -29.34 18.06 -18.59
CA VAL A 10 -30.37 18.06 -17.54
C VAL A 10 -31.29 16.84 -17.66
N ASP A 11 -31.67 16.48 -18.88
CA ASP A 11 -32.53 15.31 -19.13
C ASP A 11 -31.77 13.99 -18.84
N GLU A 12 -30.50 13.91 -19.24
CA GLU A 12 -29.60 12.80 -18.91
C GLU A 12 -29.44 12.65 -17.39
N LEU A 13 -29.24 13.75 -16.66
CA LEU A 13 -29.15 13.74 -15.19
C LEU A 13 -30.42 13.23 -14.52
N LYS A 14 -31.61 13.65 -14.97
CA LYS A 14 -32.88 13.16 -14.44
C LYS A 14 -33.01 11.64 -14.64
N HIS A 15 -32.64 11.17 -15.83
CA HIS A 15 -32.70 9.74 -16.15
C HIS A 15 -31.72 8.90 -15.32
N LEU A 16 -30.49 9.40 -15.12
CA LEU A 16 -29.47 8.75 -14.29
C LEU A 16 -29.89 8.72 -12.81
N ILE A 17 -30.55 9.77 -12.32
CA ILE A 17 -31.07 9.84 -10.95
C ILE A 17 -32.24 8.86 -10.74
N ASP A 18 -33.16 8.78 -11.70
CA ASP A 18 -34.28 7.83 -11.63
C ASP A 18 -33.78 6.37 -11.67
N GLY A 19 -32.72 6.09 -12.42
CA GLY A 19 -32.04 4.79 -12.43
C GLY A 19 -31.37 4.43 -11.09
N LEU A 20 -30.88 5.43 -10.35
CA LEU A 20 -30.27 5.25 -9.03
C LEU A 20 -31.30 5.03 -7.89
N LYS A 21 -32.53 5.52 -8.06
CA LYS A 21 -33.63 5.31 -7.09
C LYS A 21 -34.32 3.96 -7.23
N ASN A 22 -34.07 3.24 -8.32
CA ASN A 22 -34.68 1.94 -8.55
C ASN A 22 -33.90 0.83 -7.83
N GLU A 23 -34.53 0.16 -6.87
CA GLU A 23 -33.90 -0.87 -6.02
C GLU A 23 -33.46 -2.14 -6.79
N LYS A 24 -33.84 -2.26 -8.07
CA LYS A 24 -33.51 -3.41 -8.92
C LYS A 24 -32.28 -3.20 -9.82
N THR A 25 -31.65 -2.03 -9.75
CA THR A 25 -30.50 -1.69 -10.59
C THR A 25 -29.23 -2.38 -10.07
N SER A 26 -28.44 -2.99 -10.97
CA SER A 26 -27.22 -3.71 -10.56
C SER A 26 -26.16 -2.75 -10.00
N LEU A 27 -25.32 -3.23 -9.09
CA LEU A 27 -24.26 -2.42 -8.46
C LEU A 27 -23.29 -1.81 -9.50
N PHE A 28 -23.06 -2.51 -10.61
CA PHE A 28 -22.27 -2.03 -11.74
C PHE A 28 -22.93 -0.84 -12.45
N GLU A 29 -24.23 -0.93 -12.75
CA GLU A 29 -24.96 0.17 -13.39
C GLU A 29 -25.14 1.36 -12.45
N ILE A 30 -25.22 1.11 -11.14
CA ILE A 30 -25.20 2.16 -10.11
C ILE A 30 -23.85 2.87 -10.10
N ALA A 31 -22.72 2.14 -10.11
CA ALA A 31 -21.38 2.72 -10.11
C ALA A 31 -21.11 3.52 -11.40
N LYS A 32 -21.53 3.00 -12.55
CA LYS A 32 -21.43 3.65 -13.86
C LYS A 32 -22.28 4.92 -13.93
N SER A 33 -23.52 4.86 -13.43
CA SER A 33 -24.39 6.05 -13.36
C SER A 33 -23.81 7.10 -12.42
N LYS A 34 -23.27 6.71 -11.27
CA LYS A 34 -22.56 7.61 -10.33
C LYS A 34 -21.34 8.26 -10.97
N GLN A 35 -20.53 7.52 -11.71
CA GLN A 35 -19.36 8.06 -12.40
C GLN A 35 -19.76 9.04 -13.51
N ARG A 36 -20.76 8.68 -14.32
CA ARG A 36 -21.25 9.54 -15.40
C ARG A 36 -21.82 10.86 -14.86
N ILE A 37 -22.52 10.82 -13.72
CA ILE A 37 -22.99 12.03 -13.04
C ILE A 37 -21.82 12.90 -12.57
N LYS A 38 -20.78 12.30 -11.98
CA LYS A 38 -19.56 13.04 -11.57
C LYS A 38 -18.91 13.74 -12.76
N ASP A 39 -18.83 13.06 -13.90
CA ASP A 39 -18.24 13.61 -15.12
C ASP A 39 -19.08 14.78 -15.68
N ILE A 40 -20.41 14.68 -15.66
CA ILE A 40 -21.31 15.77 -16.06
C ILE A 40 -21.14 16.96 -15.11
N CYS A 41 -21.11 16.73 -13.80
CA CYS A 41 -20.92 17.79 -12.80
C CYS A 41 -19.56 18.48 -12.91
N ALA A 42 -18.50 17.73 -13.21
CA ALA A 42 -17.16 18.28 -13.43
C ALA A 42 -17.05 19.11 -14.71
N SER A 43 -17.97 18.93 -15.66
CA SER A 43 -17.98 19.62 -16.95
C SER A 43 -18.80 20.94 -16.96
N CYS A 44 -19.46 21.31 -15.86
CA CYS A 44 -20.41 22.43 -15.81
C CYS A 44 -20.00 23.52 -14.80
N ASP A 45 -19.24 24.53 -15.24
CA ASP A 45 -18.92 25.76 -14.49
C ASP A 45 -20.01 26.84 -14.68
N ASP A 46 -21.23 26.64 -14.17
CA ASP A 46 -22.32 27.63 -14.20
C ASP A 46 -23.01 27.80 -12.82
N PRO A 47 -23.07 29.01 -12.24
CA PRO A 47 -23.64 29.26 -10.91
C PRO A 47 -25.11 28.85 -10.74
N ALA A 48 -25.93 28.95 -11.79
CA ALA A 48 -27.37 28.59 -11.71
C ALA A 48 -27.61 27.06 -11.61
N PHE A 49 -26.60 26.27 -11.97
CA PHE A 49 -26.64 24.81 -11.92
C PHE A 49 -26.18 24.25 -10.56
N GLN A 50 -25.39 25.03 -9.81
CA GLN A 50 -24.90 24.67 -8.48
C GLN A 50 -26.03 24.56 -7.46
N ASP A 51 -27.06 25.42 -7.54
CA ASP A 51 -28.21 25.36 -6.63
C ASP A 51 -29.04 24.07 -6.77
N GLN A 52 -29.05 23.47 -7.96
CA GLN A 52 -29.72 22.18 -8.21
C GLN A 52 -28.88 20.97 -7.78
N LEU A 53 -27.58 21.17 -7.53
CA LEU A 53 -26.63 20.14 -7.07
C LEU A 53 -26.49 20.09 -5.54
N THR A 54 -26.99 21.08 -4.80
CA THR A 54 -26.90 21.16 -3.33
C THR A 54 -27.48 19.95 -2.60
N PRO A 55 -28.68 19.42 -2.96
CA PRO A 55 -29.22 18.21 -2.33
C PRO A 55 -28.35 16.96 -2.59
N PHE A 56 -27.60 16.96 -3.70
CA PHE A 56 -26.75 15.86 -4.15
C PHE A 56 -25.35 15.90 -3.53
N LYS A 57 -24.77 17.10 -3.36
CA LYS A 57 -23.57 17.30 -2.53
C LYS A 57 -23.82 16.84 -1.10
N ALA A 58 -24.99 17.13 -0.52
CA ALA A 58 -25.37 16.64 0.81
C ALA A 58 -25.48 15.10 0.87
N PHE A 59 -25.93 14.44 -0.20
CA PHE A 59 -25.99 12.98 -0.28
C PHE A 59 -24.61 12.31 -0.38
N ILE A 60 -23.65 12.94 -1.07
CA ILE A 60 -22.25 12.46 -1.16
C ILE A 60 -21.47 12.81 0.12
N LEU A 61 -21.71 13.98 0.73
CA LEU A 61 -21.09 14.40 1.99
C LEU A 61 -21.58 13.61 3.21
N ASN A 62 -22.75 12.97 3.14
CA ASN A 62 -23.20 12.00 4.14
C ASN A 62 -22.28 10.77 4.26
N GLU A 63 -21.21 10.65 3.47
CA GLU A 63 -20.17 9.64 3.57
C GLU A 63 -18.98 10.00 4.49
N GLU A 64 -18.81 11.28 4.85
CA GLU A 64 -17.70 11.80 5.68
C GLU A 64 -18.22 12.47 6.97
N PHE A 65 -17.33 12.71 7.95
CA PHE A 65 -17.68 13.58 9.08
C PHE A 65 -17.93 15.01 8.59
N SER A 66 -18.94 15.66 9.16
CA SER A 66 -19.19 17.07 8.83
C SER A 66 -18.02 17.93 9.32
N ALA A 67 -17.71 19.00 8.59
CA ALA A 67 -16.66 19.93 8.99
C ALA A 67 -16.99 20.60 10.35
N GLU A 68 -18.27 20.77 10.65
CA GLU A 68 -18.75 21.31 11.94
C GLU A 68 -18.50 20.33 13.08
N ASP A 69 -18.78 19.04 12.90
CA ASP A 69 -18.50 18.01 13.90
C ASP A 69 -16.99 17.84 14.13
N LEU A 70 -16.19 17.84 13.06
CA LEU A 70 -14.73 17.74 13.18
C LEU A 70 -14.14 18.93 13.98
N ALA A 71 -14.66 20.13 13.73
CA ALA A 71 -14.26 21.34 14.45
C ALA A 71 -14.74 21.34 15.90
N SER A 72 -15.97 20.89 16.18
CA SER A 72 -16.52 20.85 17.54
C SER A 72 -15.80 19.82 18.43
N TYR A 73 -15.39 18.70 17.84
CA TYR A 73 -14.64 17.66 18.56
C TYR A 73 -13.14 17.96 18.66
N GLY A 74 -12.63 18.93 17.89
CA GLY A 74 -11.28 19.48 17.99
C GLY A 74 -10.18 18.63 17.38
N TYR A 75 -10.48 17.83 16.36
CA TYR A 75 -9.51 16.94 15.69
C TYR A 75 -9.50 17.11 14.16
N SER A 76 -9.92 18.26 13.65
CA SER A 76 -10.02 18.53 12.22
C SER A 76 -8.66 18.57 11.52
N MET A 77 -7.61 19.08 12.19
CA MET A 77 -6.27 19.23 11.61
C MET A 77 -5.51 17.90 11.49
N THR A 78 -5.88 16.92 12.30
CA THR A 78 -5.29 15.58 12.32
C THR A 78 -6.12 14.53 11.58
N TYR A 79 -7.31 14.91 11.11
CA TYR A 79 -8.15 14.05 10.29
C TYR A 79 -7.54 13.84 8.90
N ARG A 80 -7.60 12.60 8.40
CA ARG A 80 -7.03 12.20 7.10
C ARG A 80 -8.09 11.75 6.09
N GLY A 81 -9.34 11.54 6.53
CA GLY A 81 -10.44 11.18 5.65
C GLY A 81 -11.24 9.97 6.12
N THR A 82 -12.35 9.71 5.44
CA THR A 82 -13.15 8.50 5.59
C THR A 82 -13.00 7.64 4.34
N TYR A 83 -12.77 6.36 4.53
CA TYR A 83 -12.49 5.41 3.44
C TYR A 83 -13.35 4.17 3.60
N ASN A 84 -13.63 3.48 2.48
CA ASN A 84 -14.42 2.24 2.49
C ASN A 84 -13.55 0.98 2.40
N PHE A 85 -12.23 1.13 2.31
CA PHE A 85 -11.27 0.03 2.17
C PHE A 85 -10.09 0.20 3.12
N MET A 86 -9.74 -0.88 3.82
CA MET A 86 -8.73 -0.88 4.88
C MET A 86 -7.36 -0.43 4.38
N GLY A 87 -6.90 -0.92 3.22
CA GLY A 87 -5.60 -0.54 2.67
C GLY A 87 -5.48 0.96 2.34
N ARG A 88 -6.60 1.66 2.06
CA ARG A 88 -6.58 3.11 1.82
C ARG A 88 -6.43 3.90 3.12
N VAL A 89 -7.08 3.44 4.19
CA VAL A 89 -6.92 4.01 5.55
C VAL A 89 -5.46 3.91 5.97
N GLU A 90 -4.86 2.74 5.80
CA GLU A 90 -3.45 2.51 6.11
C GLU A 90 -2.53 3.44 5.34
N ASN A 91 -2.71 3.51 4.01
CA ASN A 91 -1.87 4.36 3.17
C ASN A 91 -2.02 5.84 3.51
N ALA A 92 -3.23 6.31 3.82
CA ALA A 92 -3.50 7.70 4.19
C ALA A 92 -2.87 8.09 5.53
N LEU A 93 -2.93 7.19 6.52
CA LEU A 93 -2.32 7.43 7.83
C LEU A 93 -0.79 7.35 7.75
N PHE A 94 -0.24 6.41 6.98
CA PHE A 94 1.21 6.28 6.82
C PHE A 94 1.85 7.38 5.98
N ALA A 95 1.09 8.04 5.09
CA ALA A 95 1.58 9.23 4.38
C ALA A 95 1.95 10.39 5.33
N SER A 96 1.47 10.36 6.58
CA SER A 96 1.83 11.33 7.64
C SER A 96 2.00 10.60 8.97
N ALA A 97 3.08 9.83 9.07
CA ALA A 97 3.34 8.87 10.14
C ALA A 97 3.45 9.43 11.57
N ASP A 98 3.58 10.76 11.71
CA ASP A 98 3.83 11.41 13.00
C ASP A 98 2.56 11.53 13.85
N MET A 99 1.43 11.87 13.22
CA MET A 99 0.15 12.07 13.89
C MET A 99 -0.99 12.17 12.89
N GLY A 100 -2.09 11.46 13.16
CA GLY A 100 -3.26 11.49 12.32
C GLY A 100 -4.26 10.39 12.64
N TRP A 101 -5.50 10.60 12.21
CA TRP A 101 -6.56 9.62 12.33
C TRP A 101 -7.45 9.63 11.08
N ALA A 102 -8.09 8.49 10.81
CA ALA A 102 -8.96 8.28 9.67
C ALA A 102 -10.10 7.36 10.08
N ALA A 103 -11.19 7.35 9.30
CA ALA A 103 -12.28 6.41 9.50
C ALA A 103 -12.33 5.39 8.37
N LEU A 104 -12.55 4.14 8.75
CA LEU A 104 -13.02 3.08 7.86
C LEU A 104 -14.53 2.99 8.00
N ARG A 105 -15.25 3.15 6.89
CA ARG A 105 -16.70 3.02 6.85
C ARG A 105 -17.10 1.79 6.03
N GLN A 106 -17.93 0.95 6.62
CA GLN A 106 -18.56 -0.18 5.93
C GLN A 106 -20.07 -0.08 6.12
N ALA A 107 -20.78 0.27 5.04
CA ALA A 107 -22.20 0.59 5.08
C ALA A 107 -22.54 1.71 6.09
N GLN A 108 -23.18 1.39 7.21
CA GLN A 108 -23.50 2.34 8.29
C GLN A 108 -22.57 2.23 9.50
N LEU A 109 -21.61 1.31 9.45
CA LEU A 109 -20.67 1.08 10.54
C LEU A 109 -19.39 1.90 10.33
N TRP A 110 -18.90 2.44 11.43
CA TRP A 110 -17.72 3.29 11.51
C TRP A 110 -16.64 2.61 12.33
N GLN A 111 -15.40 2.70 11.89
CA GLN A 111 -14.25 2.29 12.67
C GLN A 111 -13.18 3.38 12.58
N ILE A 112 -12.77 3.91 13.73
CA ILE A 112 -11.73 4.93 13.83
C ILE A 112 -10.37 4.26 13.88
N TRP A 113 -9.43 4.78 13.12
CA TRP A 113 -8.05 4.37 13.07
C TRP A 113 -7.17 5.56 13.43
N VAL A 114 -6.38 5.40 14.48
CA VAL A 114 -5.44 6.41 14.96
C VAL A 114 -4.03 5.86 14.77
N ILE A 115 -3.14 6.63 14.15
CA ILE A 115 -1.73 6.24 14.03
C ILE A 115 -1.02 6.37 15.37
N ARG A 116 -0.23 5.35 15.72
CA ARG A 116 0.63 5.31 16.90
C ARG A 116 2.11 5.31 16.48
N PRO A 117 3.02 5.66 17.41
CA PRO A 117 4.45 5.43 17.22
C PRO A 117 4.73 3.99 16.75
N ALA A 118 5.80 3.82 15.96
CA ALA A 118 6.17 2.56 15.30
C ALA A 118 5.17 2.04 14.24
N LEU A 119 4.40 2.95 13.61
CA LEU A 119 3.52 2.63 12.47
C LEU A 119 2.45 1.57 12.80
N SER A 120 1.95 1.56 14.03
CA SER A 120 0.83 0.73 14.45
C SER A 120 -0.45 1.55 14.51
N PHE A 121 -1.61 0.88 14.49
CA PHE A 121 -2.91 1.56 14.59
C PHE A 121 -3.56 1.26 15.93
N LEU A 122 -4.16 2.27 16.55
CA LEU A 122 -5.21 2.09 17.53
C LEU A 122 -6.54 2.13 16.78
N LYS A 123 -7.27 1.01 16.79
CA LYS A 123 -8.56 0.87 16.11
C LYS A 123 -9.70 0.86 17.12
N SER A 124 -10.80 1.55 16.81
CA SER A 124 -12.04 1.40 17.57
C SER A 124 -12.72 0.06 17.26
N PRO A 125 -13.66 -0.40 18.10
CA PRO A 125 -14.68 -1.34 17.64
C PRO A 125 -15.50 -0.71 16.50
N TRP A 126 -16.32 -1.51 15.83
CA TRP A 126 -17.31 -0.99 14.88
C TRP A 126 -18.42 -0.24 15.62
N LEU A 127 -18.69 0.99 15.19
CA LEU A 127 -19.60 1.95 15.81
C LEU A 127 -20.76 2.25 14.86
N ASN A 128 -21.94 2.50 15.42
CA ASN A 128 -23.18 2.61 14.65
C ASN A 128 -23.49 4.05 14.19
N SER A 129 -22.71 5.03 14.64
CA SER A 129 -22.90 6.44 14.30
C SER A 129 -21.57 7.20 14.22
N SER A 130 -21.56 8.31 13.48
CA SER A 130 -20.42 9.22 13.43
C SER A 130 -20.17 9.91 14.78
N THR A 131 -21.22 10.21 15.53
CA THR A 131 -21.11 10.80 16.88
C THR A 131 -20.41 9.86 17.85
N ASP A 132 -20.76 8.57 17.87
CA ASP A 132 -20.07 7.57 18.70
C ASP A 132 -18.59 7.44 18.30
N ALA A 133 -18.31 7.53 17.00
CA ALA A 133 -16.96 7.48 16.45
C ALA A 133 -16.09 8.65 16.92
N LEU A 134 -16.62 9.87 16.87
CA LEU A 134 -15.91 11.06 17.35
C LEU A 134 -15.78 11.09 18.88
N GLN A 135 -16.79 10.60 19.61
CA GLN A 135 -16.70 10.48 21.07
C GLN A 135 -15.67 9.42 21.50
N TRP A 136 -15.60 8.30 20.77
CA TRP A 136 -14.56 7.30 21.01
C TRP A 136 -13.17 7.90 20.76
N LEU A 137 -12.98 8.66 19.68
CA LEU A 137 -11.73 9.35 19.38
C LEU A 137 -11.31 10.28 20.53
N GLN A 138 -12.22 11.12 21.03
CA GLN A 138 -11.96 12.00 22.18
C GLN A 138 -11.46 11.27 23.42
N ASN A 139 -12.04 10.10 23.70
CA ASN A 139 -11.75 9.36 24.93
C ASN A 139 -10.45 8.54 24.86
N HIS A 140 -9.99 8.15 23.66
CA HIS A 140 -8.92 7.16 23.49
C HIS A 140 -7.72 7.66 22.68
N ALA A 141 -7.83 8.77 21.95
CA ALA A 141 -6.79 9.23 21.03
C ALA A 141 -5.87 10.32 21.61
N SER A 142 -6.16 10.87 22.80
CA SER A 142 -5.42 12.00 23.40
C SER A 142 -3.93 11.73 23.65
N GLU A 143 -3.54 10.46 23.81
CA GLU A 143 -2.13 10.07 23.97
C GLU A 143 -1.36 10.08 22.63
N TYR A 144 -2.05 9.95 21.50
CA TYR A 144 -1.44 9.70 20.19
C TYR A 144 -1.72 10.79 19.15
N VAL A 145 -2.79 11.58 19.33
CA VAL A 145 -3.23 12.63 18.42
C VAL A 145 -3.46 13.89 19.21
N LYS A 146 -2.82 14.98 18.79
CA LYS A 146 -3.07 16.30 19.37
C LYS A 146 -4.35 16.89 18.81
N THR A 147 -5.04 17.62 19.67
CA THR A 147 -6.19 18.43 19.30
C THR A 147 -5.77 19.63 18.47
N ASP A 148 -6.73 20.20 17.74
CA ASP A 148 -6.57 21.42 16.96
C ASP A 148 -6.09 22.58 17.85
N TYR A 149 -6.58 22.67 19.08
CA TYR A 149 -6.13 23.65 20.07
C TYR A 149 -4.63 23.50 20.37
N GLU A 150 -4.18 22.29 20.69
CA GLU A 150 -2.76 22.02 20.97
C GLU A 150 -1.88 22.30 19.75
N LEU A 151 -2.34 21.96 18.55
CA LEU A 151 -1.63 22.25 17.30
C LEU A 151 -1.51 23.75 17.02
N GLN A 152 -2.58 24.52 17.24
CA GLN A 152 -2.56 25.97 17.12
C GLN A 152 -1.59 26.65 18.10
N HIS A 153 -1.34 26.04 19.26
CA HIS A 153 -0.37 26.54 20.25
C HIS A 153 1.07 26.05 20.02
N LEU A 154 1.26 25.04 19.16
CA LEU A 154 2.58 24.51 18.79
C LEU A 154 3.18 25.19 17.55
N ILE A 155 2.33 25.79 16.72
CA ILE A 155 2.75 26.63 15.60
C ILE A 155 3.02 28.03 16.18
N PRO A 156 4.24 28.59 16.08
CA PRO A 156 4.43 30.01 16.30
C PRO A 156 3.61 30.71 15.21
N VAL A 157 2.48 31.29 15.59
CA VAL A 157 1.75 32.21 14.72
C VAL A 157 2.74 33.32 14.37
N LEU A 158 3.14 33.38 13.09
CA LEU A 158 3.69 34.61 12.55
C LEU A 158 2.56 35.63 12.62
N GLU A 159 2.48 36.34 13.75
CA GLU A 159 1.54 37.42 13.93
C GLU A 159 1.74 38.43 12.79
N PRO A 160 0.65 38.90 12.14
CA PRO A 160 0.77 40.00 11.21
C PRO A 160 1.29 41.21 12.00
N LEU A 161 2.50 41.65 11.67
CA LEU A 161 3.07 42.91 12.15
C LEU A 161 2.11 44.06 11.84
N ASN A 162 1.31 44.45 12.82
CA ASN A 162 0.69 45.76 12.85
C ASN A 162 1.18 46.53 14.08
N GLU A 163 1.98 47.56 13.75
CA GLU A 163 2.21 48.83 14.47
C GLU A 163 2.91 48.71 15.86
N HIS A 164 4.20 49.01 16.06
CA HIS A 164 5.07 50.05 15.48
C HIS A 164 6.56 49.64 15.56
N PRO A 165 7.31 49.56 14.44
CA PRO A 165 8.77 49.41 14.50
C PRO A 165 9.43 50.76 14.72
N SER A 166 10.35 50.82 15.68
CA SER A 166 11.23 51.97 15.87
C SER A 166 12.11 52.21 14.62
N GLU A 167 12.47 53.47 14.34
CA GLU A 167 13.16 53.86 13.09
C GLU A 167 14.53 53.19 12.87
N GLN A 168 15.11 52.57 13.91
CA GLN A 168 16.38 51.85 13.82
C GLN A 168 16.26 50.49 13.12
N ASP A 169 15.14 49.79 13.25
CA ASP A 169 14.95 48.45 12.65
C ASP A 169 14.64 48.49 11.14
N LYS A 170 14.08 49.62 10.66
CA LYS A 170 13.78 49.80 9.23
C LYS A 170 15.04 49.88 8.37
N LYS A 171 16.14 50.44 8.89
CA LYS A 171 17.42 50.55 8.16
C LYS A 171 18.17 49.23 8.05
N ALA A 172 18.14 48.40 9.10
CA ALA A 172 18.84 47.12 9.11
C ALA A 172 18.17 46.07 8.18
N SER A 173 16.83 46.03 8.14
CA SER A 173 16.07 45.11 7.29
C SER A 173 16.12 45.48 5.80
N THR A 174 16.12 46.78 5.46
CA THR A 174 16.27 47.23 4.06
C THR A 174 17.66 46.95 3.51
N ASP A 175 18.72 47.10 4.31
CA ASP A 175 20.09 46.76 3.89
C ASP A 175 20.29 45.25 3.68
N ALA A 176 19.67 44.40 4.52
CA ALA A 176 19.72 42.95 4.36
C ALA A 176 18.98 42.48 3.10
N LEU A 177 17.80 43.03 2.82
CA LEU A 177 17.01 42.69 1.64
C LEU A 177 17.66 43.20 0.34
N ALA A 178 18.31 44.36 0.38
CA ALA A 178 19.06 44.91 -0.75
C ALA A 178 20.32 44.07 -1.06
N ARG A 179 21.01 43.56 -0.02
CA ARG A 179 22.13 42.63 -0.17
C ARG A 179 21.70 41.30 -0.78
N LEU A 180 20.60 40.72 -0.30
CA LEU A 180 20.05 39.48 -0.82
C LEU A 180 19.66 39.59 -2.29
N LYS A 181 18.96 40.66 -2.69
CA LYS A 181 18.62 40.90 -4.10
C LYS A 181 19.86 41.08 -4.99
N LYS A 182 20.91 41.71 -4.48
CA LYS A 182 22.18 41.88 -5.21
C LYS A 182 22.94 40.55 -5.37
N GLU A 183 22.91 39.70 -4.35
CA GLU A 183 23.48 38.35 -4.42
C GLU A 183 22.70 37.45 -5.37
N THR A 184 21.36 37.48 -5.35
CA THR A 184 20.53 36.74 -6.30
C THR A 184 20.76 37.19 -7.74
N ALA A 185 20.89 38.49 -7.99
CA ALA A 185 21.20 39.02 -9.32
C ALA A 185 22.60 38.61 -9.79
N ASN A 186 23.60 38.65 -8.91
CA ASN A 186 24.96 38.19 -9.23
C ASN A 186 25.00 36.69 -9.52
N PHE A 187 24.25 35.88 -8.77
CA PHE A 187 24.14 34.44 -9.00
C PHE A 187 23.47 34.15 -10.35
N GLN A 188 22.39 34.85 -10.69
CA GLN A 188 21.73 34.72 -11.99
C GLN A 188 22.67 35.08 -13.15
N THR A 189 23.47 36.14 -12.98
CA THR A 189 24.43 36.59 -14.00
C THR A 189 25.58 35.58 -14.18
N GLN A 190 26.03 34.94 -13.10
CA GLN A 190 27.01 33.84 -13.16
C GLN A 190 26.43 32.61 -13.85
N LEU A 191 25.16 32.30 -13.59
CA LEU A 191 24.47 31.16 -14.18
C LEU A 191 24.28 31.36 -15.70
N ASP A 192 23.92 32.56 -16.13
CA ASP A 192 23.81 32.93 -17.54
C ASP A 192 25.18 32.93 -18.25
N ALA A 193 26.25 33.35 -17.57
CA ALA A 193 27.61 33.28 -18.12
C ALA A 193 28.09 31.83 -18.32
N ILE A 194 27.77 30.93 -17.38
CA ILE A 194 28.08 29.48 -17.48
C ILE A 194 27.27 28.82 -18.61
N ILE A 195 26.01 29.23 -18.80
CA ILE A 195 25.18 28.74 -19.90
C ILE A 195 25.74 29.20 -21.25
N GLN A 196 26.17 30.46 -21.37
CA GLN A 196 26.78 30.98 -22.60
C GLN A 196 28.13 30.32 -22.94
N ASP A 197 28.94 29.98 -21.93
CA ASP A 197 30.22 29.30 -22.11
C ASP A 197 30.03 27.85 -22.60
N LYS A 198 29.00 27.15 -22.11
CA LYS A 198 28.66 25.80 -22.56
C LYS A 198 27.97 25.72 -23.93
N ILE A 199 27.39 26.82 -24.42
CA ILE A 199 26.76 26.86 -25.76
C ILE A 199 27.78 27.19 -26.86
N ARG A 200 28.96 27.75 -26.53
CA ARG A 200 29.99 28.15 -27.52
C ARG A 200 30.99 27.06 -27.93
N THR A 201 30.95 25.87 -27.35
CA THR A 201 31.89 24.77 -27.66
C THR A 201 31.23 23.64 -28.48
N VAL A 202 30.79 23.97 -29.69
CA VAL A 202 30.65 22.99 -30.79
C VAL A 202 31.34 23.60 -32.02
N PRO A 203 32.44 23.03 -32.54
CA PRO A 203 33.07 23.53 -33.76
C PRO A 203 32.28 23.07 -34.99
N GLU A 204 31.88 24.02 -35.84
CA GLU A 204 31.50 23.81 -37.24
C GLU A 204 32.73 23.61 -38.13
N SER A 205 32.47 23.06 -39.33
CA SER A 205 33.30 22.90 -40.54
C SER A 205 33.70 21.43 -40.79
N ILE A 206 33.51 20.80 -41.96
CA ILE A 206 33.76 21.25 -43.33
C ILE A 206 32.87 20.46 -44.33
N ALA A 207 32.27 21.13 -45.31
CA ALA A 207 31.93 20.58 -46.65
C ALA A 207 32.99 21.08 -47.67
N PRO A 208 33.33 20.41 -48.80
CA PRO A 208 32.57 20.51 -50.08
C PRO A 208 32.86 19.33 -51.09
N PRO A 209 32.65 19.38 -52.45
CA PRO A 209 31.82 20.21 -53.36
C PRO A 209 30.88 19.43 -54.34
N VAL A 210 30.13 20.19 -55.16
CA VAL A 210 29.08 19.90 -56.19
C VAL A 210 29.66 19.42 -57.57
N PRO A 211 28.93 19.30 -58.73
CA PRO A 211 27.65 18.65 -59.15
C PRO A 211 27.83 17.64 -60.33
N THR A 212 26.78 16.87 -60.72
CA THR A 212 26.32 16.73 -62.15
C THR A 212 25.04 15.89 -62.35
N GLU A 213 24.20 16.38 -63.27
CA GLU A 213 23.29 15.73 -64.25
C GLU A 213 22.01 14.92 -63.89
N ASN A 214 20.87 15.57 -64.17
CA ASN A 214 19.81 15.24 -65.13
C ASN A 214 18.92 13.97 -65.05
N ARG A 215 17.59 14.26 -65.21
CA ARG A 215 16.52 13.52 -65.94
C ARG A 215 15.80 12.38 -65.14
N ILE A 216 14.48 12.15 -65.08
CA ILE A 216 13.24 12.47 -65.86
C ILE A 216 11.98 12.38 -64.90
N LYS A 217 10.90 13.15 -65.18
CA LYS A 217 9.52 13.14 -64.56
C LYS A 217 8.63 11.94 -65.07
N PRO A 218 7.26 11.89 -65.02
CA PRO A 218 6.19 12.42 -64.13
C PRO A 218 5.06 11.37 -63.77
N GLY A 219 4.06 11.81 -62.98
CA GLY A 219 2.65 11.31 -62.98
C GLY A 219 2.22 10.74 -61.61
N PHE A 220 1.14 11.17 -60.93
CA PHE A 220 -0.22 11.41 -61.40
C PHE A 220 -1.02 12.35 -60.46
N ARG A 221 -2.19 12.78 -60.98
CA ARG A 221 -3.07 13.90 -60.59
C ARG A 221 -3.84 13.76 -59.26
N GLN A 222 -4.15 14.93 -58.68
CA GLN A 222 -5.21 15.17 -57.70
C GLN A 222 -6.60 15.18 -58.35
N SER A 223 -7.59 14.59 -57.66
CA SER A 223 -8.99 15.06 -57.65
C SER A 223 -9.69 14.62 -56.36
N ALA A 224 -10.05 15.60 -55.52
CA ALA A 224 -10.94 15.51 -54.36
C ALA A 224 -12.40 15.23 -54.82
N LYS A 225 -13.38 14.65 -54.11
CA LYS A 225 -13.89 14.59 -52.70
C LYS A 225 -14.87 13.37 -52.62
N PRO A 226 -15.62 13.05 -51.52
CA PRO A 226 -15.57 13.50 -50.12
C PRO A 226 -15.38 12.34 -49.11
N SER A 227 -14.92 12.66 -47.90
CA SER A 227 -14.85 11.79 -46.74
C SER A 227 -16.19 11.73 -45.97
N PRO A 228 -16.61 10.55 -45.48
CA PRO A 228 -17.41 10.42 -44.27
C PRO A 228 -16.54 9.71 -43.23
N ASN A 229 -15.87 10.47 -42.36
CA ASN A 229 -15.19 9.89 -41.20
C ASN A 229 -15.45 10.79 -39.99
N LEU A 230 -16.47 10.42 -39.23
CA LEU A 230 -16.65 10.80 -37.83
C LEU A 230 -17.10 9.56 -37.04
N ASN A 231 -16.40 8.45 -37.22
CA ASN A 231 -16.15 7.56 -36.08
C ASN A 231 -15.10 8.27 -35.24
N LYS A 232 -15.55 9.14 -34.31
CA LYS A 232 -14.69 9.65 -33.24
C LYS A 232 -14.24 8.43 -32.45
N ALA A 233 -12.96 8.12 -32.63
CA ALA A 233 -12.21 7.17 -31.85
C ALA A 233 -12.47 7.41 -30.36
N GLN A 234 -12.73 6.30 -29.69
CA GLN A 234 -12.67 6.12 -28.25
C GLN A 234 -11.40 6.78 -27.69
N PRO A 235 -11.46 7.55 -26.61
CA PRO A 235 -10.25 8.01 -25.94
C PRO A 235 -9.52 6.79 -25.38
N LEU A 236 -8.28 6.56 -25.85
CA LEU A 236 -7.36 5.59 -25.25
C LEU A 236 -7.15 5.98 -23.77
N ALA A 237 -7.61 5.13 -22.85
CA ALA A 237 -7.26 5.24 -21.45
C ALA A 237 -5.79 4.86 -21.26
N LEU A 238 -5.11 5.63 -20.42
CA LEU A 238 -3.67 5.56 -20.16
C LEU A 238 -3.36 4.33 -19.27
N ASN A 239 -2.58 3.37 -19.81
CA ASN A 239 -1.74 2.37 -19.09
C ASN A 239 -2.39 1.14 -18.41
N ASP A 240 -3.29 0.44 -19.09
CA ASP A 240 -3.63 -0.94 -18.71
C ASP A 240 -2.55 -1.93 -19.24
N PHE A 241 -1.94 -2.68 -18.34
CA PHE A 241 -1.02 -3.78 -18.63
C PHE A 241 -1.70 -5.12 -18.34
N ASN A 242 -1.40 -6.13 -19.15
CA ASN A 242 -1.95 -7.46 -19.00
C ASN A 242 -0.86 -8.42 -18.50
N LEU A 243 -1.00 -8.90 -17.25
CA LEU A 243 -0.15 -9.89 -16.62
C LEU A 243 -0.85 -11.26 -16.67
N ASP A 244 -0.73 -11.95 -17.80
CA ASP A 244 -1.34 -13.27 -18.06
C ASP A 244 -2.85 -13.35 -17.73
N GLY A 245 -3.63 -12.43 -18.30
CA GLY A 245 -5.07 -12.30 -18.08
C GLY A 245 -5.45 -11.41 -16.89
N LEU A 246 -4.49 -10.96 -16.08
CA LEU A 246 -4.72 -9.98 -15.01
C LEU A 246 -4.51 -8.57 -15.53
N ILE A 247 -5.56 -7.76 -15.56
CA ILE A 247 -5.46 -6.34 -15.94
C ILE A 247 -4.93 -5.55 -14.74
N CYS A 248 -3.83 -4.84 -14.94
CA CYS A 248 -3.15 -4.10 -13.90
C CYS A 248 -2.55 -2.80 -14.44
N ARG A 249 -2.14 -1.93 -13.52
CA ARG A 249 -1.35 -0.75 -13.80
C ARG A 249 0.06 -0.97 -13.29
N LEU A 250 1.05 -0.52 -14.05
CA LEU A 250 2.45 -0.55 -13.64
C LEU A 250 2.88 0.83 -13.13
N GLU A 251 3.47 0.85 -11.94
CA GLU A 251 4.09 2.04 -11.37
C GLU A 251 5.58 1.79 -11.16
N ARG A 252 6.45 2.63 -11.72
CA ARG A 252 7.89 2.40 -11.63
C ARG A 252 8.39 2.66 -10.20
N ILE A 253 9.07 1.67 -9.62
CA ILE A 253 9.70 1.80 -8.31
C ILE A 253 11.10 2.38 -8.51
N ASP A 254 11.45 3.39 -7.71
CA ASP A 254 12.73 4.09 -7.67
C ASP A 254 13.68 3.81 -8.87
N ALA A 255 13.50 4.63 -9.91
CA ALA A 255 14.21 4.49 -11.18
C ALA A 255 15.74 4.54 -11.08
N ARG A 256 16.28 5.02 -9.95
CA ARG A 256 17.72 5.15 -9.74
C ARG A 256 18.36 3.83 -9.34
N THR A 257 17.64 3.03 -8.55
CA THR A 257 18.14 1.79 -7.97
C THR A 257 17.80 0.60 -8.85
N PHE A 258 16.56 0.53 -9.36
CA PHE A 258 16.11 -0.54 -10.25
C PHE A 258 15.30 0.05 -11.43
N PRO A 259 15.93 0.43 -12.54
CA PRO A 259 15.27 1.19 -13.62
C PRO A 259 14.13 0.42 -14.32
N SER A 260 14.15 -0.91 -14.23
CA SER A 260 13.18 -1.81 -14.87
C SER A 260 12.20 -2.46 -13.89
N LEU A 261 12.19 -2.04 -12.63
CA LEU A 261 11.30 -2.60 -11.60
C LEU A 261 10.02 -1.78 -11.48
N TYR A 262 8.89 -2.47 -11.50
CA TYR A 262 7.57 -1.86 -11.40
C TYR A 262 6.76 -2.52 -10.29
N ARG A 263 6.02 -1.72 -9.53
CA ARG A 263 4.91 -2.18 -8.72
C ARG A 263 3.72 -2.46 -9.64
N VAL A 264 3.02 -3.55 -9.36
CA VAL A 264 1.83 -3.95 -10.09
C VAL A 264 0.59 -3.67 -9.24
N ASP A 265 -0.23 -2.72 -9.68
CA ASP A 265 -1.51 -2.40 -9.08
C ASP A 265 -2.62 -3.13 -9.86
N LEU A 266 -3.20 -4.17 -9.28
CA LEU A 266 -4.25 -4.98 -9.92
C LEU A 266 -5.58 -4.20 -9.92
N HIS A 267 -6.28 -4.14 -11.07
CA HIS A 267 -7.50 -3.34 -11.22
C HIS A 267 -8.72 -3.91 -10.50
N ASN A 268 -8.77 -5.23 -10.32
CA ASN A 268 -9.90 -5.89 -9.66
C ASN A 268 -9.61 -6.05 -8.17
N ASP A 269 -10.63 -5.84 -7.34
CA ASP A 269 -10.67 -6.33 -5.96
C ASP A 269 -10.60 -7.86 -6.02
N ILE A 270 -9.38 -8.40 -6.02
CA ILE A 270 -9.19 -9.83 -5.90
C ILE A 270 -9.50 -10.17 -4.44
N ASP A 271 -10.45 -11.06 -4.21
CA ASP A 271 -10.71 -11.64 -2.89
C ASP A 271 -9.46 -12.41 -2.42
N GLN A 272 -8.52 -11.67 -1.80
CA GLN A 272 -7.33 -12.19 -1.14
C GLN A 272 -7.52 -12.00 0.36
N ASN A 273 -7.32 -13.06 1.14
CA ASN A 273 -7.30 -12.98 2.61
C ASN A 273 -5.91 -12.63 3.17
N ILE A 274 -4.93 -12.36 2.29
CA ILE A 274 -3.54 -12.07 2.60
C ILE A 274 -3.05 -10.89 1.77
N LYS A 275 -2.25 -10.01 2.38
CA LYS A 275 -1.61 -8.91 1.65
C LYS A 275 -0.44 -9.45 0.81
N ILE A 276 -0.44 -9.13 -0.48
CA ILE A 276 0.64 -9.44 -1.41
C ILE A 276 1.00 -8.17 -2.19
N ASP A 277 2.26 -7.77 -2.12
CA ASP A 277 2.83 -6.70 -2.93
C ASP A 277 3.45 -7.31 -4.19
N TRP A 278 3.02 -6.87 -5.36
CA TRP A 278 3.42 -7.44 -6.64
C TRP A 278 4.47 -6.59 -7.32
N LEU A 279 5.59 -7.21 -7.67
CA LEU A 279 6.70 -6.61 -8.38
C LEU A 279 6.89 -7.30 -9.74
N TYR A 280 7.02 -6.48 -10.77
CA TYR A 280 7.31 -6.92 -12.12
C TYR A 280 8.61 -6.30 -12.61
N LEU A 281 9.58 -7.17 -12.92
CA LEU A 281 10.80 -6.78 -13.60
C LEU A 281 10.56 -6.82 -15.10
N LYS A 282 10.50 -5.65 -15.71
CA LYS A 282 10.27 -5.50 -17.14
C LYS A 282 11.55 -5.79 -17.93
N ALA A 283 11.47 -6.62 -18.96
CA ALA A 283 12.61 -6.88 -19.83
C ALA A 283 12.96 -5.64 -20.68
N GLU A 284 14.24 -5.43 -20.99
CA GLU A 284 14.72 -4.28 -21.79
C GLU A 284 14.11 -4.24 -23.20
N ASN A 285 13.81 -5.41 -23.76
CA ASN A 285 13.19 -5.56 -25.06
C ASN A 285 11.65 -5.49 -25.01
N GLU A 286 11.08 -5.08 -23.87
CA GLU A 286 9.63 -4.97 -23.65
C GLU A 286 8.87 -6.30 -23.76
N ALA A 287 9.57 -7.43 -23.90
CA ALA A 287 8.95 -8.75 -23.99
C ALA A 287 8.42 -9.19 -22.62
N GLN A 288 7.23 -9.78 -22.63
CA GLN A 288 6.69 -10.47 -21.46
C GLN A 288 7.39 -11.83 -21.26
N PRO A 289 7.47 -12.33 -20.02
CA PRO A 289 7.98 -13.67 -19.77
C PRO A 289 7.08 -14.72 -20.43
N ILE A 290 7.66 -15.87 -20.78
CA ILE A 290 6.91 -17.05 -21.17
C ILE A 290 6.23 -17.58 -19.90
N TRP A 291 4.92 -17.35 -19.76
CA TRP A 291 4.17 -17.58 -18.53
C TRP A 291 4.18 -19.04 -18.07
N GLU A 292 4.24 -19.99 -19.00
CA GLU A 292 4.29 -21.43 -18.69
C GLU A 292 5.58 -21.85 -17.97
N SER A 293 6.68 -21.13 -18.22
CA SER A 293 7.99 -21.39 -17.61
C SER A 293 8.45 -20.29 -16.66
N ALA A 294 7.62 -19.28 -16.43
CA ALA A 294 7.99 -18.12 -15.63
C ALA A 294 8.22 -18.53 -14.17
N GLN A 295 9.37 -18.13 -13.64
CA GLN A 295 9.72 -18.31 -12.24
C GLN A 295 9.18 -17.16 -11.40
N ILE A 296 8.78 -17.49 -10.18
CA ILE A 296 8.22 -16.56 -9.21
C ILE A 296 9.01 -16.68 -7.92
N PHE A 297 9.36 -15.52 -7.36
CA PHE A 297 10.03 -15.43 -6.08
C PHE A 297 9.09 -14.77 -5.08
N VAL A 298 8.79 -15.48 -4.00
CA VAL A 298 7.88 -15.06 -2.93
C VAL A 298 8.71 -14.79 -1.68
N ALA A 299 8.70 -13.54 -1.22
CA ALA A 299 9.45 -13.07 -0.06
C ALA A 299 8.52 -12.82 1.12
N GLU A 300 8.88 -13.35 2.29
CA GLU A 300 8.19 -13.05 3.54
C GLU A 300 8.69 -11.73 4.13
N GLN A 301 7.81 -10.75 4.32
CA GLN A 301 8.14 -9.46 4.92
C GLN A 301 7.75 -9.40 6.39
N LEU A 302 8.69 -8.98 7.23
CA LEU A 302 8.46 -8.76 8.66
C LEU A 302 8.61 -7.28 9.00
N TYR A 303 7.83 -6.81 9.97
CA TYR A 303 8.10 -5.54 10.63
C TYR A 303 9.39 -5.63 11.45
N ALA A 304 9.97 -4.47 11.82
CA ALA A 304 11.21 -4.41 12.60
C ALA A 304 11.14 -5.18 13.93
N GLN A 305 9.94 -5.31 14.51
CA GLN A 305 9.68 -6.07 15.73
C GLN A 305 9.55 -7.59 15.54
N GLY A 306 9.62 -8.10 14.30
CA GLY A 306 9.50 -9.54 14.02
C GLY A 306 8.06 -10.03 13.81
N GLN A 307 7.09 -9.12 13.72
CA GLN A 307 5.72 -9.48 13.36
C GLN A 307 5.61 -9.67 11.84
N PHE A 308 4.87 -10.69 11.40
CA PHE A 308 4.58 -10.89 9.98
C PHE A 308 3.80 -9.70 9.40
N SER A 309 4.22 -9.22 8.23
CA SER A 309 3.57 -8.08 7.57
C SER A 309 2.78 -8.52 6.34
N HIS A 310 3.46 -9.10 5.34
CA HIS A 310 2.87 -9.47 4.05
C HIS A 310 3.86 -10.29 3.20
N TYR A 311 3.43 -10.74 2.04
CA TYR A 311 4.33 -11.29 1.02
C TYR A 311 4.68 -10.25 -0.05
N VAL A 312 5.92 -10.28 -0.54
CA VAL A 312 6.31 -9.55 -1.76
C VAL A 312 6.64 -10.56 -2.83
N VAL A 313 6.05 -10.41 -4.02
CA VAL A 313 6.18 -11.36 -5.12
C VAL A 313 6.90 -10.68 -6.27
N LEU A 314 7.97 -11.29 -6.76
CA LEU A 314 8.73 -10.83 -7.91
C LEU A 314 8.53 -11.75 -9.12
N VAL A 315 8.19 -11.13 -10.24
CA VAL A 315 7.96 -11.75 -11.55
C VAL A 315 8.89 -11.13 -12.59
N GLY A 316 9.37 -11.91 -13.56
CA GLY A 316 10.11 -11.39 -14.72
C GLY A 316 11.63 -11.60 -14.69
N THR A 317 12.15 -12.35 -13.71
CA THR A 317 13.56 -12.77 -13.68
C THR A 317 13.67 -14.29 -13.54
N HIS A 318 14.75 -14.87 -14.07
CA HIS A 318 15.16 -16.26 -13.85
C HIS A 318 16.45 -16.36 -13.03
N SER A 319 17.11 -15.22 -12.73
CA SER A 319 18.29 -15.20 -11.86
C SER A 319 17.85 -15.11 -10.41
N VAL A 320 18.22 -16.15 -9.66
CA VAL A 320 17.98 -16.25 -8.21
C VAL A 320 18.74 -15.15 -7.48
N GLU A 321 20.00 -14.92 -7.83
CA GLU A 321 20.85 -13.91 -7.20
C GLU A 321 20.29 -12.49 -7.39
N TYR A 322 19.79 -12.22 -8.59
CA TYR A 322 19.18 -10.92 -8.89
C TYR A 322 17.85 -10.75 -8.17
N ALA A 323 17.02 -11.80 -8.10
CA ALA A 323 15.79 -11.80 -7.34
C ALA A 323 16.04 -11.53 -5.84
N ILE A 324 17.04 -12.21 -5.26
CA ILE A 324 17.46 -12.00 -3.87
C ILE A 324 17.87 -10.54 -3.64
N THR A 325 18.68 -9.98 -4.54
CA THR A 325 19.15 -8.60 -4.43
C THR A 325 17.99 -7.60 -4.46
N ILE A 326 17.06 -7.75 -5.41
CA ILE A 326 15.87 -6.90 -5.52
C ILE A 326 15.01 -7.03 -4.26
N LEU A 327 14.68 -8.25 -3.85
CA LEU A 327 13.76 -8.50 -2.74
C LEU A 327 14.35 -8.12 -1.38
N GLN A 328 15.68 -8.12 -1.22
CA GLN A 328 16.32 -7.58 -0.02
C GLN A 328 16.39 -6.05 0.00
N ALA A 329 16.64 -5.44 -1.16
CA ALA A 329 16.70 -3.99 -1.32
C ALA A 329 15.31 -3.36 -1.31
N TYR A 330 14.28 -4.11 -1.72
CA TYR A 330 12.90 -3.69 -1.64
C TYR A 330 12.48 -3.61 -0.17
N THR A 331 12.43 -2.38 0.32
CA THR A 331 11.81 -2.04 1.58
C THR A 331 10.60 -1.17 1.26
N ASP A 332 9.41 -1.64 1.62
CA ASP A 332 8.19 -0.82 1.52
C ASP A 332 8.32 0.41 2.44
N GLN A 333 7.45 1.42 2.23
CA GLN A 333 7.32 2.63 3.05
C GLN A 333 7.11 2.32 4.54
N ARG A 334 6.77 1.08 4.88
CA ARG A 334 6.50 0.56 6.23
C ARG A 334 7.75 -0.02 6.93
N HIS A 335 8.95 0.18 6.38
CA HIS A 335 10.23 -0.32 6.92
C HIS A 335 10.23 -1.82 7.23
N THR A 336 9.62 -2.61 6.34
CA THR A 336 9.68 -4.07 6.45
C THR A 336 11.03 -4.61 6.03
N ARG A 337 11.29 -5.85 6.43
CA ARG A 337 12.53 -6.54 6.18
C ARG A 337 12.27 -7.97 5.74
N THR A 338 12.87 -8.37 4.62
CA THR A 338 12.76 -9.72 4.04
C THR A 338 13.30 -10.84 4.94
N SER A 339 12.47 -11.75 5.41
CA SER A 339 12.86 -12.88 6.26
C SER A 339 13.42 -14.05 5.47
N SER A 340 12.67 -14.47 4.45
CA SER A 340 12.94 -15.63 3.61
C SER A 340 12.48 -15.32 2.18
N ILE A 341 13.04 -16.05 1.21
CA ILE A 341 12.65 -16.00 -0.19
C ILE A 341 12.51 -17.43 -0.70
N HIS A 342 11.34 -17.73 -1.25
CA HIS A 342 11.01 -19.01 -1.85
C HIS A 342 10.79 -18.86 -3.34
N GLN A 343 11.25 -19.83 -4.11
CA GLN A 343 11.06 -19.91 -5.55
C GLN A 343 9.97 -20.93 -5.88
N THR A 344 9.05 -20.53 -6.76
CA THR A 344 7.99 -21.38 -7.32
C THR A 344 7.75 -21.04 -8.80
N SER A 345 6.77 -21.68 -9.44
CA SER A 345 6.37 -21.37 -10.81
C SER A 345 5.17 -20.43 -10.85
N TRP A 346 5.04 -19.68 -11.95
CA TRP A 346 3.86 -18.83 -12.19
C TRP A 346 2.56 -19.63 -12.19
N ALA A 347 2.55 -20.78 -12.85
CA ALA A 347 1.38 -21.65 -12.90
C ALA A 347 0.90 -22.06 -11.51
N ASN A 348 1.82 -22.43 -10.62
CA ASN A 348 1.52 -22.79 -9.23
C ASN A 348 1.04 -21.57 -8.42
N PHE A 349 1.81 -20.48 -8.47
CA PHE A 349 1.49 -19.27 -7.71
C PHE A 349 0.12 -18.68 -8.09
N LYS A 350 -0.18 -18.59 -9.39
CA LYS A 350 -1.45 -18.07 -9.91
C LYS A 350 -2.67 -18.85 -9.42
N GLN A 351 -2.54 -20.15 -9.13
CA GLN A 351 -3.63 -20.97 -8.60
C GLN A 351 -3.90 -20.72 -7.11
N HIS A 352 -2.88 -20.28 -6.35
CA HIS A 352 -2.89 -20.33 -4.89
C HIS A 352 -2.81 -18.97 -4.18
N TYR A 353 -2.44 -17.89 -4.87
CA TYR A 353 -2.22 -16.58 -4.23
C TYR A 353 -3.46 -15.94 -3.56
N HIS A 354 -4.67 -16.40 -3.89
CA HIS A 354 -5.91 -15.88 -3.34
C HIS A 354 -6.14 -16.26 -1.87
N GLN A 355 -5.57 -17.37 -1.41
CA GLN A 355 -5.82 -17.93 -0.08
C GLN A 355 -4.49 -18.15 0.65
N HIS A 356 -4.33 -17.54 1.81
CA HIS A 356 -3.10 -17.57 2.60
C HIS A 356 -2.62 -18.99 2.87
N GLU A 357 -3.53 -19.88 3.23
CA GLU A 357 -3.25 -21.28 3.53
C GLU A 357 -2.70 -22.02 2.32
N SER A 358 -3.31 -21.78 1.15
CA SER A 358 -2.93 -22.44 -0.09
C SER A 358 -1.63 -21.88 -0.64
N LEU A 359 -1.45 -20.55 -0.60
CA LEU A 359 -0.20 -19.88 -0.93
C LEU A 359 0.93 -20.42 -0.05
N PHE A 360 0.71 -20.49 1.26
CA PHE A 360 1.71 -20.99 2.20
C PHE A 360 2.11 -22.44 1.89
N ASN A 361 1.15 -23.36 1.78
CA ASN A 361 1.47 -24.76 1.51
C ASN A 361 2.19 -24.94 0.16
N GLU A 362 1.68 -24.31 -0.90
CA GLU A 362 2.16 -24.62 -2.26
C GLU A 362 3.34 -23.75 -2.72
N CYS A 363 3.44 -22.51 -2.24
CA CYS A 363 4.48 -21.57 -2.67
C CYS A 363 5.60 -21.39 -1.64
N ILE A 364 5.32 -21.59 -0.35
CA ILE A 364 6.31 -21.46 0.73
C ILE A 364 6.83 -22.84 1.14
N MET A 365 5.97 -23.72 1.66
CA MET A 365 6.37 -25.04 2.16
C MET A 365 6.84 -26.00 1.06
N ASN A 366 6.12 -26.07 -0.06
CA ASN A 366 6.50 -26.88 -1.22
C ASN A 366 7.45 -26.12 -2.18
N GLY A 367 7.66 -24.81 -1.94
CA GLY A 367 8.57 -23.98 -2.72
C GLY A 367 10.03 -24.29 -2.41
N THR A 368 10.93 -23.89 -3.33
CA THR A 368 12.37 -24.00 -3.09
C THR A 368 12.85 -22.80 -2.28
N LEU A 369 13.30 -23.00 -1.03
CA LEU A 369 13.95 -21.95 -0.25
C LEU A 369 15.27 -21.55 -0.92
N VAL A 370 15.35 -20.33 -1.45
CA VAL A 370 16.54 -19.81 -2.13
C VAL A 370 17.37 -18.87 -1.26
N TRP A 371 16.75 -18.24 -0.27
CA TRP A 371 17.45 -17.36 0.65
C TRP A 371 16.71 -17.21 1.98
N GLN A 372 17.48 -17.04 3.05
CA GLN A 372 16.98 -16.72 4.38
C GLN A 372 17.96 -15.76 5.06
N ARG A 373 17.44 -14.81 5.85
CA ARG A 373 18.25 -13.77 6.50
C ARG A 373 19.32 -14.32 7.45
N ASP A 374 18.91 -15.23 8.32
CA ASP A 374 19.78 -15.89 9.28
C ASP A 374 19.31 -17.34 9.44
N GLN A 375 20.25 -18.25 9.60
CA GLN A 375 20.03 -19.68 9.80
C GLN A 375 19.19 -19.97 11.06
N ARG A 376 19.13 -19.01 12.00
CA ARG A 376 18.35 -19.13 13.25
C ARG A 376 16.95 -18.54 13.16
N VAL A 377 16.54 -18.02 11.99
CA VAL A 377 15.20 -17.44 11.84
C VAL A 377 14.17 -18.55 11.73
N TYR A 378 13.11 -18.43 12.52
CA TYR A 378 11.99 -19.37 12.46
C TYR A 378 11.13 -19.11 11.21
N PRO A 379 10.68 -20.17 10.52
CA PRO A 379 9.66 -20.03 9.48
C PRO A 379 8.36 -19.51 10.09
N TYR A 380 7.50 -18.92 9.26
CA TYR A 380 6.20 -18.38 9.68
C TYR A 380 5.07 -19.29 9.21
N ILE A 381 4.11 -19.56 10.08
CA ILE A 381 2.92 -20.36 9.76
C ILE A 381 1.67 -19.48 9.86
N PRO A 382 0.73 -19.57 8.91
CA PRO A 382 -0.55 -18.87 9.00
C PRO A 382 -1.30 -19.17 10.30
N ALA A 383 -1.87 -18.13 10.91
CA ALA A 383 -2.61 -18.22 12.17
C ALA A 383 -3.81 -19.18 12.06
N SER A 384 -4.45 -19.25 10.89
CA SER A 384 -5.59 -20.11 10.61
C SER A 384 -5.28 -21.62 10.68
N PHE A 385 -4.02 -22.03 10.57
CA PHE A 385 -3.63 -23.44 10.75
C PHE A 385 -3.57 -23.86 12.22
N ILE A 386 -3.42 -22.92 13.15
CA ILE A 386 -3.10 -23.22 14.53
C ILE A 386 -4.38 -23.29 15.37
N ASN A 387 -4.54 -24.39 16.10
CA ASN A 387 -5.49 -24.48 17.19
C ASN A 387 -4.83 -24.00 18.49
N THR A 388 -5.34 -22.89 19.03
CA THR A 388 -4.84 -22.22 20.24
C THR A 388 -5.34 -22.84 21.55
N GLN A 389 -6.18 -23.88 21.49
CA GLN A 389 -6.64 -24.60 22.68
C GLN A 389 -5.46 -25.33 23.34
N LYS A 390 -5.05 -24.86 24.52
CA LYS A 390 -3.95 -25.44 25.29
C LYS A 390 -4.42 -26.70 26.04
N PHE A 391 -3.82 -27.85 25.74
CA PHE A 391 -4.18 -29.15 26.35
C PHE A 391 -3.43 -29.45 27.65
N ILE A 392 -2.22 -28.92 27.80
CA ILE A 392 -1.40 -29.08 29.00
C ILE A 392 -1.19 -27.69 29.59
N PRO A 393 -1.84 -27.35 30.72
CA PRO A 393 -1.65 -26.05 31.36
C PRO A 393 -0.29 -26.01 32.08
N PHE A 394 0.44 -24.90 31.91
CA PHE A 394 1.67 -24.55 32.61
C PHE A 394 1.95 -23.05 32.38
N GLU A 395 2.80 -22.45 33.21
CA GLU A 395 3.17 -21.04 33.13
C GLU A 395 4.24 -20.80 32.06
N GLU A 396 4.01 -19.85 31.17
CA GLU A 396 4.94 -19.46 30.11
C GLU A 396 5.68 -18.19 30.52
N THR A 397 6.94 -18.07 30.11
CA THR A 397 7.65 -16.78 30.18
C THR A 397 7.00 -15.76 29.25
N SER A 398 7.07 -14.47 29.58
CA SER A 398 6.59 -13.39 28.71
C SER A 398 7.18 -13.49 27.29
N ALA A 399 6.34 -13.23 26.29
CA ALA A 399 6.70 -13.35 24.88
C ALA A 399 6.98 -11.97 24.24
N THR A 400 7.73 -12.01 23.15
CA THR A 400 7.90 -10.89 22.19
C THR A 400 7.45 -11.35 20.81
N PHE A 401 7.34 -10.45 19.83
CA PHE A 401 6.96 -10.83 18.47
C PHE A 401 7.94 -11.82 17.79
N PHE A 402 9.20 -11.88 18.25
CA PHE A 402 10.21 -12.85 17.80
C PHE A 402 10.11 -14.22 18.47
N THR A 403 9.37 -14.33 19.57
CA THR A 403 9.21 -15.60 20.31
C THR A 403 8.39 -16.56 19.45
N PRO A 404 8.91 -17.75 19.07
CA PRO A 404 8.15 -18.68 18.25
C PRO A 404 7.09 -19.42 19.08
N VAL A 405 6.06 -19.93 18.40
CA VAL A 405 5.08 -20.86 18.96
C VAL A 405 5.56 -22.30 18.75
N ILE A 406 5.43 -23.15 19.77
CA ILE A 406 5.68 -24.60 19.63
C ILE A 406 4.37 -25.27 19.28
N LEU A 407 4.38 -26.00 18.18
CA LEU A 407 3.21 -26.63 17.60
C LEU A 407 3.39 -28.15 17.52
N LEU A 408 2.31 -28.89 17.74
CA LEU A 408 2.23 -30.33 17.49
C LEU A 408 1.36 -30.60 16.26
N ARG A 409 1.93 -31.25 15.24
CA ARG A 409 1.18 -31.80 14.11
C ARG A 409 0.61 -33.17 14.49
N GLU A 410 -0.72 -33.27 14.50
CA GLU A 410 -1.46 -34.50 14.73
C GLU A 410 -2.40 -34.77 13.55
N ARG A 411 -1.93 -35.59 12.60
CA ARG A 411 -2.65 -35.87 11.35
C ARG A 411 -2.92 -34.57 10.59
N GLN A 412 -4.16 -34.06 10.65
CA GLN A 412 -4.62 -32.86 9.95
C GLN A 412 -4.81 -31.65 10.89
N LYS A 413 -4.42 -31.77 12.16
CA LYS A 413 -4.56 -30.69 13.15
C LYS A 413 -3.20 -30.24 13.64
N ILE A 414 -2.98 -28.94 13.71
CA ILE A 414 -1.80 -28.33 14.32
C ILE A 414 -2.25 -27.66 15.62
N ARG A 415 -1.66 -28.06 16.74
CA ARG A 415 -2.07 -27.62 18.08
C ARG A 415 -0.94 -26.91 18.80
N VAL A 416 -1.26 -25.83 19.51
CA VAL A 416 -0.28 -25.13 20.34
C VAL A 416 0.10 -25.96 21.57
N ILE A 417 1.40 -26.05 21.83
CA ILE A 417 1.98 -26.59 23.07
C ILE A 417 2.43 -25.43 23.96
N HIS A 418 3.16 -24.47 23.38
CA HIS A 418 3.73 -23.29 24.02
C HIS A 418 3.65 -22.09 23.06
N GLY A 419 3.61 -20.88 23.59
CA GLY A 419 3.57 -19.63 22.84
C GLY A 419 2.17 -19.02 22.86
N LEU A 420 1.34 -19.37 23.84
CA LEU A 420 0.04 -18.74 23.99
C LEU A 420 0.23 -17.26 24.37
N GLU A 421 1.24 -16.93 25.16
CA GLU A 421 1.63 -15.54 25.44
C GLU A 421 2.00 -14.80 24.15
N ARG A 422 2.64 -15.47 23.18
CA ARG A 422 2.96 -14.90 21.85
C ARG A 422 1.70 -14.64 21.04
N VAL A 423 0.75 -15.58 21.04
CA VAL A 423 -0.52 -15.45 20.32
C VAL A 423 -1.35 -14.31 20.90
N ASN A 424 -1.33 -14.13 22.21
CA ASN A 424 -2.08 -13.09 22.91
C ASN A 424 -1.52 -11.67 22.72
N LEU A 425 -0.31 -11.51 22.17
CA LEU A 425 0.25 -10.17 21.90
C LEU A 425 -0.55 -9.38 20.86
N SER A 426 -1.18 -10.07 19.90
CA SER A 426 -1.90 -9.45 18.79
C SER A 426 -2.91 -10.42 18.19
N SER A 427 -4.19 -10.05 18.22
CA SER A 427 -5.27 -10.77 17.52
C SER A 427 -5.24 -10.58 16.00
N GLU A 428 -4.44 -9.64 15.51
CA GLU A 428 -4.37 -9.26 14.10
C GLU A 428 -3.24 -10.00 13.34
N ASP A 429 -2.46 -10.84 14.04
CA ASP A 429 -1.35 -11.57 13.42
C ASP A 429 -1.89 -12.60 12.43
N GLN A 430 -1.49 -12.44 11.16
CA GLN A 430 -1.84 -13.41 10.11
C GLN A 430 -0.92 -14.64 10.11
N ALA A 431 0.28 -14.53 10.67
CA ALA A 431 1.21 -15.65 10.79
C ALA A 431 2.15 -15.49 11.99
N TYR A 432 2.64 -16.61 12.52
CA TYR A 432 3.53 -16.67 13.68
C TYR A 432 4.83 -17.40 13.35
N PRO A 433 5.98 -16.96 13.90
CA PRO A 433 7.19 -17.77 13.85
C PRO A 433 6.93 -19.07 14.62
N TYR A 434 7.34 -20.22 14.07
CA TYR A 434 6.98 -21.50 14.67
C TYR A 434 8.09 -22.54 14.73
N LEU A 435 7.89 -23.49 15.63
CA LEU A 435 8.61 -24.74 15.76
C LEU A 435 7.57 -25.87 15.69
N LEU A 436 7.72 -26.77 14.71
CA LEU A 436 6.75 -27.84 14.48
C LEU A 436 7.32 -29.18 14.93
N LEU A 437 6.62 -29.81 15.85
CA LEU A 437 6.85 -31.19 16.27
C LEU A 437 5.84 -32.08 15.57
N ASP A 438 6.28 -33.19 14.96
CA ASP A 438 5.37 -34.16 14.39
C ASP A 438 5.17 -35.35 15.32
N ARG A 439 3.92 -35.76 15.51
CA ARG A 439 3.60 -37.00 16.19
C ARG A 439 4.16 -38.24 15.46
N SER A 440 4.37 -38.18 14.15
CA SER A 440 5.03 -39.25 13.39
C SER A 440 6.51 -39.43 13.76
N ASP A 441 7.14 -38.37 14.29
CA ASP A 441 8.53 -38.39 14.79
C ASP A 441 8.63 -38.83 16.26
N GLY A 442 7.53 -39.28 16.87
CA GLY A 442 7.50 -39.77 18.26
C GLY A 442 7.09 -38.75 19.32
N TYR A 443 6.85 -37.48 18.94
CA TYR A 443 6.35 -36.46 19.87
C TYR A 443 4.90 -36.73 20.28
N THR A 444 4.72 -37.40 21.43
CA THR A 444 3.40 -37.69 22.00
C THR A 444 3.00 -36.72 23.11
N TRP A 445 1.70 -36.55 23.36
CA TRP A 445 1.22 -35.79 24.51
C TRP A 445 1.73 -36.30 25.86
N GLN A 446 2.01 -37.60 25.98
CA GLN A 446 2.57 -38.18 27.21
C GLN A 446 4.01 -37.72 27.43
N LEU A 447 4.84 -37.79 26.38
CA LEU A 447 6.21 -37.26 26.38
C LEU A 447 6.22 -35.78 26.74
N ILE A 448 5.42 -34.98 26.03
CA ILE A 448 5.35 -33.53 26.24
C ILE A 448 4.96 -33.20 27.68
N ARG A 449 3.95 -33.89 28.23
CA ARG A 449 3.53 -33.72 29.63
C ARG A 449 4.63 -34.10 30.62
N GLN A 450 5.35 -35.19 30.35
CA GLN A 450 6.47 -35.63 31.19
C GLN A 450 7.60 -34.60 31.19
N VAL A 451 7.96 -34.06 30.02
CA VAL A 451 9.01 -33.02 29.90
C VAL A 451 8.59 -31.75 30.64
N ILE A 452 7.37 -31.25 30.40
CA ILE A 452 6.83 -30.06 31.08
C ILE A 452 6.87 -30.23 32.61
N SER A 453 6.53 -31.42 33.12
CA SER A 453 6.50 -31.68 34.58
C SER A 453 7.88 -31.63 35.26
N ARG A 454 8.97 -31.72 34.50
CA ARG A 454 10.35 -31.71 35.02
C ARG A 454 11.01 -30.34 34.92
N LEU A 455 10.43 -29.42 34.17
CA LEU A 455 10.99 -28.09 33.94
C LEU A 455 10.56 -27.10 35.03
N PRO A 456 11.45 -26.19 35.46
CA PRO A 456 11.08 -25.10 36.36
C PRO A 456 10.10 -24.14 35.67
N GLN A 457 9.15 -23.61 36.44
CA GLN A 457 8.16 -22.63 35.99
C GLN A 457 8.63 -21.21 36.33
N PRO A 458 8.34 -20.18 35.51
CA PRO A 458 7.71 -20.27 34.19
C PRO A 458 8.65 -20.87 33.13
N ILE A 459 8.10 -21.66 32.20
CA ILE A 459 8.88 -22.35 31.18
C ILE A 459 9.11 -21.43 29.98
N SER A 460 10.35 -21.30 29.51
CA SER A 460 10.66 -20.60 28.26
C SER A 460 10.48 -21.50 27.03
N VAL A 461 10.19 -20.89 25.87
CA VAL A 461 10.03 -21.63 24.60
C VAL A 461 11.26 -22.46 24.27
N HIS A 462 12.45 -21.86 24.40
CA HIS A 462 13.71 -22.52 24.04
C HIS A 462 14.02 -23.67 25.01
N ASP A 463 13.79 -23.49 26.31
CA ASP A 463 14.02 -24.55 27.30
C ASP A 463 13.10 -25.75 27.06
N LEU A 464 11.82 -25.51 26.74
CA LEU A 464 10.88 -26.58 26.43
C LEU A 464 11.28 -27.32 25.16
N TYR A 465 11.56 -26.58 24.08
CA TYR A 465 11.94 -27.18 22.80
C TYR A 465 13.21 -28.02 22.94
N GLN A 466 14.26 -27.49 23.59
CA GLN A 466 15.51 -28.21 23.82
C GLN A 466 15.30 -29.46 24.69
N ALA A 467 14.46 -29.38 25.73
CA ALA A 467 14.17 -30.55 26.57
C ALA A 467 13.40 -31.64 25.80
N LEU A 468 12.53 -31.26 24.86
CA LEU A 468 11.83 -32.19 23.98
C LEU A 468 12.79 -32.87 23.00
N GLU A 469 13.69 -32.12 22.34
CA GLU A 469 14.73 -32.70 21.47
C GLU A 469 15.66 -33.68 22.21
N ASN A 470 16.10 -33.30 23.41
CA ASN A 470 16.92 -34.16 24.25
C ASN A 470 16.19 -35.46 24.63
N SER A 471 14.90 -35.38 24.91
CA SER A 471 14.11 -36.55 25.30
C SER A 471 13.93 -37.56 24.16
N MET A 472 13.87 -37.09 22.90
CA MET A 472 13.81 -37.98 21.73
C MET A 472 15.15 -38.65 21.44
N SER A 473 16.26 -37.96 21.68
CA SER A 473 17.61 -38.53 21.50
C SER A 473 17.88 -39.69 22.46
N VAL A 474 17.30 -39.64 23.67
CA VAL A 474 17.44 -40.69 24.70
C VAL A 474 16.54 -41.91 24.41
N GLU A 475 15.38 -41.75 23.77
CA GLU A 475 14.54 -42.88 23.36
C GLU A 475 15.05 -43.59 22.09
N SER A 476 15.96 -42.95 21.35
CA SER A 476 16.56 -43.47 20.10
C SER A 476 17.87 -44.25 20.32
N SER A 477 18.39 -44.26 21.55
CA SER A 477 19.63 -44.96 21.97
C SER A 477 19.28 -46.15 22.85
#